data_AF-A0A7V6LES6-F1
#
_entry.id   AF-A0A7V6LES6-F1
#
_cell.length_a   1.000
_cell.length_b   1.000
_cell.length_c   1.000
_cell.angle_alpha   90.00
_cell.angle_beta   90.00
_cell.angle_gamma   90.00
#
_symmetry.space_group_name_H-M   'P 1'
#
loop_
_entity.id
_entity.type
_entity.pdbx_description
1 polymer ?
#
loop_
_entity_poly.entity_id
_entity_poly.type
_entity_poly.pdbx_seq_one_letter_code
_entity_poly.pdbx_strand_id
1 'polypeptide(L)'
;GTIRDNLLYARPQASQEELEDACRKANIHDFIAAQPLGYDTVVGNRGLKLSGGEKQRVSIARVLLKDPKILIFDEATSALDSISEGLIQEAMEQLMAKRTTILIAHRLSTIQAADEILVMADRTIQERGSHRDLIARDGLYRQLWETQAGTSLEDRAALSPV
;
A
#
# COMPACT_ATOMS: atom_id res chain seq x y z
N GLY A 1 -17.82 3.27 14.51
CA GLY A 1 -18.56 2.53 13.48
C GLY A 1 -18.08 1.10 13.45
N THR A 2 -18.86 0.24 12.84
CA THR A 2 -18.47 -1.13 12.50
C THR A 2 -17.47 -1.15 11.34
N ILE A 3 -16.90 -2.31 11.03
CA ILE A 3 -16.11 -2.51 9.81
C ILE A 3 -16.97 -2.19 8.58
N ARG A 4 -18.24 -2.64 8.57
CA ARG A 4 -19.24 -2.30 7.56
C ARG A 4 -19.40 -0.80 7.38
N ASP A 5 -19.56 -0.03 8.46
CA ASP A 5 -19.72 1.43 8.39
C ASP A 5 -18.50 2.10 7.72
N ASN A 6 -17.30 1.60 8.01
CA ASN A 6 -16.07 2.12 7.41
C ASN A 6 -16.04 1.86 5.90
N LEU A 7 -16.46 0.68 5.46
CA LEU A 7 -16.50 0.30 4.04
C LEU A 7 -17.59 1.08 3.29
N LEU A 8 -18.81 1.13 3.83
CA LEU A 8 -19.94 1.85 3.23
C LEU A 8 -19.74 3.35 3.15
N TYR A 9 -18.85 3.93 3.98
CA TYR A 9 -18.43 5.32 3.79
C TYR A 9 -17.88 5.59 2.39
N ALA A 10 -17.21 4.60 1.76
CA ALA A 10 -16.67 4.75 0.41
C ALA A 10 -17.74 4.63 -0.67
N ARG A 11 -18.75 3.77 -0.46
CA ARG A 11 -19.88 3.55 -1.37
C ARG A 11 -21.12 3.14 -0.55
N PRO A 12 -22.01 4.09 -0.18
CA PRO A 12 -23.11 3.83 0.75
C PRO A 12 -24.15 2.81 0.28
N GLN A 13 -24.26 2.60 -1.02
CA GLN A 13 -25.22 1.68 -1.65
C GLN A 13 -24.60 0.32 -2.01
N ALA A 14 -23.37 0.03 -1.56
CA ALA A 14 -22.73 -1.24 -1.87
C ALA A 14 -23.49 -2.40 -1.21
N SER A 15 -23.75 -3.44 -1.99
CA SER A 15 -24.34 -4.69 -1.52
C SER A 15 -23.36 -5.48 -0.65
N GLN A 16 -23.87 -6.47 0.10
CA GLN A 16 -23.02 -7.37 0.89
C GLN A 16 -21.99 -8.09 0.01
N GLU A 17 -22.38 -8.52 -1.19
CA GLU A 17 -21.50 -9.19 -2.13
C GLU A 17 -20.36 -8.28 -2.60
N GLU A 18 -20.66 -7.02 -2.93
CA GLU A 18 -19.64 -6.03 -3.31
C GLU A 18 -18.67 -5.73 -2.15
N LEU A 19 -19.18 -5.66 -0.91
CA LEU A 19 -18.33 -5.50 0.29
C LEU A 19 -17.38 -6.68 0.48
N GLU A 20 -17.89 -7.90 0.33
CA GLU A 20 -17.09 -9.12 0.48
C GLU A 20 -16.04 -9.24 -0.62
N ASP A 21 -16.42 -9.03 -1.88
CA ASP A 21 -15.49 -9.05 -3.02
C ASP A 21 -14.34 -8.05 -2.84
N ALA A 22 -14.65 -6.81 -2.46
CA ALA A 22 -13.63 -5.80 -2.19
C ALA A 22 -12.72 -6.19 -1.02
N CYS A 23 -13.26 -6.79 0.05
CA CYS A 23 -12.47 -7.26 1.18
C CYS A 23 -11.63 -8.50 0.86
N ARG A 24 -12.07 -9.37 -0.05
CA ARG A 24 -11.27 -10.52 -0.53
C ARG A 24 -10.08 -10.03 -1.34
N LYS A 25 -10.32 -9.13 -2.31
CA LYS A 25 -9.26 -8.48 -3.11
C LYS A 25 -8.26 -7.69 -2.26
N ALA A 26 -8.71 -7.17 -1.12
CA ALA A 26 -7.85 -6.48 -0.16
C ALA A 26 -7.19 -7.41 0.88
N ASN A 27 -7.31 -8.73 0.78
CA ASN A 27 -6.75 -9.69 1.73
C ASN A 27 -7.17 -9.44 3.21
N ILE A 28 -8.43 -9.04 3.44
CA ILE A 28 -8.97 -8.75 4.78
C ILE A 28 -10.27 -9.50 5.11
N HIS A 29 -10.92 -10.11 4.13
CA HIS A 29 -12.19 -10.81 4.33
C HIS A 29 -12.12 -11.90 5.41
N ASP A 30 -11.13 -12.79 5.35
CA ASP A 30 -11.03 -13.92 6.29
C ASP A 30 -10.83 -13.45 7.74
N PHE A 31 -10.04 -12.38 7.93
CA PHE A 31 -9.88 -11.74 9.23
C PHE A 31 -11.20 -11.19 9.77
N ILE A 32 -11.99 -10.53 8.91
CA ILE A 32 -13.30 -9.97 9.28
C ILE A 32 -14.27 -11.12 9.59
N ALA A 33 -14.33 -12.15 8.74
CA ALA A 33 -15.22 -13.30 8.89
C ALA A 33 -14.92 -14.13 10.15
N ALA A 34 -13.67 -14.15 10.61
CA ALA A 34 -13.27 -14.79 11.86
C ALA A 34 -13.73 -14.04 13.13
N GLN A 35 -14.15 -12.78 13.02
CA GLN A 35 -14.66 -12.03 14.17
C GLN A 35 -16.06 -12.52 14.58
N PRO A 36 -16.41 -12.54 15.90
CA PRO A 36 -17.73 -12.99 16.36
C PRO A 36 -18.91 -12.24 15.73
N LEU A 37 -18.71 -10.98 15.35
CA LEU A 37 -19.73 -10.13 14.72
C LEU A 37 -19.45 -9.88 13.23
N GLY A 38 -18.45 -10.54 12.64
CA GLY A 38 -18.11 -10.37 11.24
C GLY A 38 -17.88 -8.90 10.86
N TYR A 39 -18.55 -8.46 9.79
CA TYR A 39 -18.56 -7.08 9.30
C TYR A 39 -19.18 -6.07 10.28
N ASP A 40 -20.04 -6.53 11.21
CA ASP A 40 -20.70 -5.68 12.20
C ASP A 40 -19.84 -5.50 13.47
N THR A 41 -18.61 -6.03 13.46
CA THR A 41 -17.62 -5.80 14.52
C THR A 41 -17.31 -4.31 14.65
N VAL A 42 -17.48 -3.78 15.86
CA VAL A 42 -17.16 -2.38 16.19
C VAL A 42 -15.65 -2.18 16.23
N VAL A 43 -15.14 -1.15 15.54
CA VAL A 43 -13.71 -0.81 15.50
C VAL A 43 -13.43 0.57 16.10
N GLY A 44 -12.20 0.77 16.57
CA GLY A 44 -11.72 2.05 17.12
C GLY A 44 -11.51 2.01 18.63
N ASN A 45 -11.49 3.18 19.29
CA ASN A 45 -11.08 3.31 20.70
C ASN A 45 -11.93 2.52 21.69
N ARG A 46 -13.19 2.21 21.35
CA ARG A 46 -14.13 1.43 22.17
C ARG A 46 -14.45 0.05 21.59
N GLY A 47 -13.73 -0.39 20.56
CA GLY A 47 -13.96 -1.65 19.86
C GLY A 47 -12.66 -2.40 19.57
N LEU A 48 -12.70 -3.29 18.59
CA LEU A 48 -11.53 -4.01 18.11
C LEU A 48 -10.46 -3.01 17.63
N LYS A 49 -9.24 -3.18 18.12
CA LYS A 49 -8.08 -2.44 17.66
C LYS A 49 -7.46 -3.17 16.48
N LEU A 50 -7.68 -2.64 15.28
CA LEU A 50 -7.02 -3.12 14.08
C LEU A 50 -5.51 -2.82 14.14
N SER A 51 -4.69 -3.79 13.73
CA SER A 51 -3.26 -3.59 13.48
C SER A 51 -3.04 -2.55 12.37
N GLY A 52 -1.80 -2.08 12.22
CA GLY A 52 -1.45 -1.16 11.11
C GLY A 52 -1.79 -1.77 9.75
N GLY A 53 -1.47 -3.06 9.56
CA GLY A 53 -1.70 -3.76 8.31
C GLY A 53 -3.18 -3.97 8.01
N GLU A 54 -3.97 -4.34 9.03
CA GLU A 54 -5.42 -4.46 8.90
C GLU A 54 -6.07 -3.13 8.53
N LYS A 55 -5.66 -2.01 9.15
CA LYS A 55 -6.17 -0.67 8.79
C LYS A 55 -5.86 -0.30 7.34
N GLN A 56 -4.67 -0.63 6.86
CA GLN A 56 -4.31 -0.39 5.46
C GLN A 56 -5.15 -1.27 4.52
N ARG A 57 -5.30 -2.57 4.81
CA ARG A 57 -6.14 -3.46 4.00
C ARG A 57 -7.61 -3.05 3.98
N VAL A 58 -8.17 -2.59 5.10
CA VAL A 58 -9.51 -1.96 5.12
C VAL A 58 -9.55 -0.70 4.24
N SER A 59 -8.48 0.10 4.22
CA SER A 59 -8.41 1.29 3.35
C SER A 59 -8.33 0.92 1.87
N ILE A 60 -7.58 -0.13 1.52
CA ILE A 60 -7.54 -0.69 0.16
C ILE A 60 -8.93 -1.19 -0.26
N ALA A 61 -9.64 -1.91 0.61
CA ALA A 61 -11.01 -2.36 0.35
C ALA A 61 -11.96 -1.16 0.07
N ARG A 62 -11.83 -0.06 0.82
CA ARG A 62 -12.59 1.18 0.58
C ARG A 62 -12.30 1.77 -0.81
N VAL A 63 -11.04 1.76 -1.23
CA VAL A 63 -10.65 2.25 -2.56
C VAL A 63 -11.20 1.34 -3.66
N LEU A 64 -11.12 0.01 -3.49
CA LEU A 64 -11.71 -0.95 -4.41
C LEU A 64 -13.23 -0.77 -4.58
N LEU A 65 -13.95 -0.53 -3.47
CA LEU A 65 -15.39 -0.24 -3.51
C LEU A 65 -15.73 1.06 -4.23
N LYS A 66 -14.91 2.09 -4.04
CA LYS A 66 -15.10 3.40 -4.66
C LYS A 66 -14.75 3.41 -6.15
N ASP A 67 -13.87 2.50 -6.57
CA ASP A 67 -13.36 2.36 -7.94
C ASP A 67 -12.92 3.69 -8.60
N PRO A 68 -12.00 4.46 -7.97
CA PRO A 68 -11.56 5.73 -8.54
C PRO A 68 -10.63 5.51 -9.76
N LYS A 69 -10.66 6.46 -10.70
CA LYS A 69 -9.77 6.45 -11.89
C LYS A 69 -8.32 6.85 -11.57
N ILE A 70 -8.12 7.64 -10.52
CA ILE A 70 -6.83 8.16 -10.08
C ILE A 70 -6.60 7.76 -8.63
N LEU A 71 -5.43 7.18 -8.36
CA LEU A 71 -4.96 6.76 -7.05
C LEU A 71 -3.76 7.60 -6.63
N ILE A 72 -3.74 8.00 -5.37
CA ILE A 72 -2.57 8.64 -4.75
C ILE A 72 -2.28 7.86 -3.48
N PHE A 73 -1.07 7.32 -3.38
CA PHE A 73 -0.57 6.66 -2.19
C PHE A 73 0.58 7.46 -1.62
N ASP A 74 0.49 7.72 -0.32
CA ASP A 74 1.56 8.30 0.47
C ASP A 74 2.14 7.17 1.33
N GLU A 75 3.33 6.67 0.96
CA GLU A 75 3.90 5.45 1.54
C GLU A 75 4.45 5.71 2.95
N ALA A 76 3.57 5.83 3.94
CA ALA A 76 3.92 5.81 5.37
C ALA A 76 3.96 4.36 5.92
N THR A 77 4.61 3.42 5.20
CA THR A 77 4.60 1.97 5.52
C THR A 77 5.58 1.55 6.62
N SER A 78 6.19 2.50 7.34
CA SER A 78 7.25 2.23 8.33
C SER A 78 6.82 1.49 9.62
N ALA A 79 5.59 0.96 9.69
CA ALA A 79 5.03 0.37 10.92
C ALA A 79 4.30 -0.97 10.70
N LEU A 80 4.61 -1.70 9.63
CA LEU A 80 3.99 -2.99 9.32
C LEU A 80 4.93 -4.16 9.59
N ASP A 81 4.36 -5.29 10.03
CA ASP A 81 5.05 -6.58 10.02
C ASP A 81 5.21 -7.09 8.57
N SER A 82 6.23 -7.90 8.32
CA SER A 82 6.62 -8.38 6.98
C SER A 82 5.55 -9.22 6.28
N ILE A 83 4.71 -9.95 7.02
CA ILE A 83 3.61 -10.73 6.46
C ILE A 83 2.50 -9.79 5.97
N SER A 84 2.10 -8.83 6.81
CA SER A 84 1.14 -7.81 6.43
C SER A 84 1.60 -7.02 5.21
N GLU A 85 2.89 -6.72 5.12
CA GLU A 85 3.50 -5.98 4.02
C GLU A 85 3.32 -6.69 2.66
N GLY A 86 3.56 -8.00 2.60
CA GLY A 86 3.37 -8.79 1.38
C GLY A 86 1.92 -8.81 0.90
N LEU A 87 0.96 -9.01 1.81
CA LEU A 87 -0.47 -9.01 1.47
C LEU A 87 -0.97 -7.64 0.99
N ILE A 88 -0.42 -6.57 1.56
CA ILE A 88 -0.73 -5.19 1.15
C ILE A 88 -0.15 -4.90 -0.22
N GLN A 89 1.07 -5.34 -0.48
CA GLN A 89 1.73 -5.19 -1.78
C GLN A 89 0.91 -5.88 -2.89
N GLU A 90 0.50 -7.13 -2.67
CA GLU A 90 -0.34 -7.87 -3.62
C GLU A 90 -1.67 -7.15 -3.91
N ALA A 91 -2.34 -6.69 -2.86
CA ALA A 91 -3.61 -5.97 -3.00
C ALA A 91 -3.42 -4.61 -3.71
N MET A 92 -2.30 -3.91 -3.47
CA MET A 92 -1.94 -2.69 -4.17
C MET A 92 -1.66 -2.95 -5.65
N GLU A 93 -0.89 -3.98 -6.00
CA GLU A 93 -0.59 -4.34 -7.39
C GLU A 93 -1.87 -4.61 -8.20
N GLN A 94 -2.79 -5.39 -7.64
CA GLN A 94 -4.10 -5.63 -8.27
C GLN A 94 -4.91 -4.34 -8.43
N LEU A 95 -4.86 -3.46 -7.43
CA LEU A 95 -5.57 -2.18 -7.44
C LEU A 95 -4.98 -1.21 -8.48
N MET A 96 -3.66 -1.18 -8.66
CA MET A 96 -2.97 -0.26 -9.59
C MET A 96 -3.12 -0.67 -11.06
N ALA A 97 -3.23 -1.97 -11.37
CA ALA A 97 -3.15 -2.51 -12.73
C ALA A 97 -4.10 -1.91 -13.80
N LYS A 98 -5.16 -1.19 -13.40
CA LYS A 98 -6.13 -0.55 -14.31
C LYS A 98 -6.37 0.93 -14.02
N ARG A 99 -5.52 1.58 -13.22
CA ARG A 99 -5.76 2.92 -12.68
C ARG A 99 -4.51 3.78 -12.79
N THR A 100 -4.68 5.07 -13.07
CA THR A 100 -3.57 6.01 -12.98
C THR A 100 -3.16 6.13 -11.52
N THR A 101 -1.92 5.79 -11.21
CA THR A 101 -1.44 5.75 -9.83
C THR A 101 -0.25 6.69 -9.66
N ILE A 102 -0.35 7.56 -8.65
CA ILE A 102 0.76 8.37 -8.16
C ILE A 102 1.18 7.77 -6.82
N LEU A 103 2.43 7.34 -6.75
CA LEU A 103 2.99 6.74 -5.55
C LEU A 103 4.12 7.63 -5.04
N ILE A 104 4.02 8.08 -3.80
CA ILE A 104 5.13 8.68 -3.07
C ILE A 104 5.84 7.51 -2.39
N ALA A 105 7.00 7.12 -2.91
CA ALA A 105 7.64 5.86 -2.53
C ALA A 105 8.85 6.07 -1.61
N HIS A 106 8.96 5.22 -0.61
CA HIS A 106 10.15 5.02 0.22
C HIS A 106 10.77 3.63 0.02
N ARG A 107 10.08 2.70 -0.67
CA ARG A 107 10.58 1.34 -0.96
C ARG A 107 11.09 1.17 -2.39
N LEU A 108 12.28 0.58 -2.51
CA LEU A 108 12.98 0.36 -3.79
C LEU A 108 12.20 -0.49 -4.80
N SER A 109 11.52 -1.55 -4.35
CA SER A 109 10.74 -2.44 -5.22
C SER A 109 9.63 -1.69 -5.95
N THR A 110 8.92 -0.80 -5.25
CA THR A 110 7.83 -0.02 -5.84
C THR A 110 8.34 1.08 -6.76
N ILE A 111 9.48 1.70 -6.44
CA ILE A 111 10.16 2.67 -7.31
C ILE A 111 10.57 1.99 -8.63
N GLN A 112 11.18 0.81 -8.55
CA GLN A 112 11.71 0.10 -9.71
C GLN A 112 10.62 -0.33 -10.71
N ALA A 113 9.43 -0.66 -10.21
CA ALA A 113 8.30 -1.12 -11.02
C ALA A 113 7.50 0.03 -11.67
N ALA A 114 7.79 1.30 -11.36
CA ALA A 114 7.05 2.44 -11.89
C ALA A 114 7.31 2.66 -13.39
N ASP A 115 6.24 2.98 -14.13
CA ASP A 115 6.33 3.37 -15.55
C ASP A 115 7.16 4.65 -15.74
N GLU A 116 7.01 5.61 -14.82
CA GLU A 116 7.72 6.88 -14.80
C GLU A 116 7.99 7.32 -13.36
N ILE A 117 9.21 7.81 -13.12
CA ILE A 117 9.69 8.30 -11.82
C ILE A 117 9.95 9.79 -11.94
N LEU A 118 9.45 10.55 -10.96
CA LEU A 118 9.72 11.98 -10.81
C LEU A 118 10.57 12.19 -9.55
N VAL A 119 11.82 12.60 -9.73
CA VAL A 119 12.72 12.89 -8.61
C VAL A 119 12.58 14.34 -8.22
N MET A 120 12.17 14.59 -6.98
CA MET A 120 11.93 15.93 -6.45
C MET A 120 13.05 16.36 -5.51
N ALA A 121 13.59 17.57 -5.71
CA ALA A 121 14.44 18.26 -4.76
C ALA A 121 14.23 19.78 -4.86
N ASP A 122 14.42 20.49 -3.75
CA ASP A 122 14.25 21.95 -3.67
C ASP A 122 12.90 22.46 -4.22
N ARG A 123 11.84 21.67 -4.01
CA ARG A 123 10.46 21.94 -4.48
C ARG A 123 10.29 21.93 -6.01
N THR A 124 11.23 21.32 -6.74
CA THR A 124 11.18 21.19 -8.21
C THR A 124 11.50 19.75 -8.64
N ILE A 125 11.10 19.40 -9.87
CA ILE A 125 11.43 18.09 -10.47
C ILE A 125 12.84 18.20 -11.05
N GLN A 126 13.79 17.47 -10.46
CA GLN A 126 15.19 17.42 -10.89
C GLN A 126 15.39 16.41 -12.02
N GLU A 127 14.74 15.26 -11.91
CA GLU A 127 14.85 14.19 -12.90
C GLU A 127 13.49 13.55 -13.18
N ARG A 128 13.37 13.03 -14.41
CA ARG A 128 12.18 12.34 -14.92
C ARG A 128 12.61 11.23 -15.87
N GLY A 129 12.03 10.04 -15.71
CA GLY A 129 12.26 8.91 -16.61
C GLY A 129 11.90 7.57 -15.97
N SER A 130 12.19 6.48 -16.68
CA SER A 130 12.06 5.12 -16.13
C SER A 130 13.22 4.81 -15.15
N HIS A 131 13.05 3.80 -14.29
CA HIS A 131 14.12 3.29 -13.43
C HIS A 131 15.42 3.05 -14.21
N ARG A 132 15.31 2.36 -15.36
CA ARG A 132 16.46 2.01 -16.21
C ARG A 132 17.17 3.24 -16.75
N ASP A 133 16.42 4.27 -17.14
CA ASP A 133 17.01 5.49 -17.70
C ASP A 133 17.68 6.33 -16.62
N LEU A 134 17.07 6.41 -15.43
CA LEU A 134 17.57 7.22 -14.33
C LEU A 134 18.78 6.58 -13.64
N ILE A 135 18.83 5.26 -13.50
CA ILE A 135 20.00 4.57 -12.90
C ILE A 135 21.24 4.64 -13.79
N ALA A 136 21.06 4.72 -15.11
CA ALA A 136 22.16 4.87 -16.06
C ALA A 136 22.76 6.28 -16.05
N ARG A 137 22.05 7.28 -15.50
CA ARG A 137 22.54 8.64 -15.31
C ARG A 137 23.32 8.71 -14.01
N ASP A 138 24.34 9.56 -13.97
CA ASP A 138 25.05 9.90 -12.73
C ASP A 138 24.31 11.01 -11.97
N GLY A 139 23.02 10.76 -11.69
CA GLY A 139 22.07 11.73 -11.14
C GLY A 139 21.69 11.49 -9.67
N LEU A 140 20.84 12.37 -9.14
CA LEU A 140 20.28 12.28 -7.78
C LEU A 140 19.50 10.97 -7.58
N TYR A 141 18.75 10.52 -8.59
CA TYR A 141 18.05 9.24 -8.54
C TYR A 141 18.99 8.09 -8.15
N ARG A 142 20.13 8.00 -8.84
CA ARG A 142 21.11 6.93 -8.65
C ARG A 142 21.73 7.00 -7.27
N GLN A 143 22.07 8.20 -6.80
CA GLN A 143 22.61 8.40 -5.45
C GLN A 143 21.64 7.94 -4.36
N LEU A 144 20.35 8.30 -4.49
CA LEU A 144 19.29 7.86 -3.57
C LEU A 144 19.11 6.34 -3.62
N TRP A 145 19.12 5.76 -4.81
CA TRP A 145 19.00 4.33 -5.03
C TRP A 145 20.15 3.56 -4.39
N GLU A 146 21.40 3.96 -4.62
CA GLU A 146 22.59 3.30 -4.06
C GLU A 146 22.63 3.41 -2.53
N THR A 147 22.21 4.54 -1.97
CA THR A 147 22.12 4.72 -0.51
C THR A 147 21.12 3.74 0.11
N GLN A 148 19.90 3.67 -0.44
CA GLN A 148 18.88 2.74 0.07
C GLN A 148 19.22 1.28 -0.19
N ALA A 149 19.82 0.95 -1.35
CA ALA A 149 20.22 -0.41 -1.67
C ALA A 149 21.38 -0.87 -0.77
N GLY A 150 22.30 0.02 -0.42
CA GLY A 150 23.35 -0.22 0.56
C GLY A 150 22.79 -0.53 1.94
N THR A 151 21.82 0.26 2.42
CA THR A 151 21.14 0.00 3.70
C THR A 151 20.39 -1.34 3.70
N SER A 152 19.71 -1.69 2.60
CA SER A 152 19.00 -2.98 2.47
C SER A 152 19.94 -4.20 2.50
N LEU A 153 21.17 -4.06 1.99
CA LEU A 153 22.17 -5.13 2.04
C LEU A 153 22.73 -5.33 3.46
N GLU A 154 22.91 -4.26 4.23
CA GLU A 154 23.32 -4.33 5.65
C GLU A 154 22.24 -4.95 6.53
N ASP A 155 20.97 -4.57 6.33
CA ASP A 155 19.82 -5.14 7.05
C ASP A 155 19.62 -6.64 6.75
N ARG A 156 19.88 -7.07 5.50
CA ARG A 156 19.82 -8.49 5.12
C ARG A 156 21.00 -9.30 5.67
N ALA A 157 22.19 -8.71 5.78
CA ALA A 157 23.34 -9.35 6.41
C ALA A 157 23.15 -9.53 7.92
N ALA A 158 22.44 -8.61 8.59
CA ALA A 158 22.11 -8.69 10.00
C ALA A 158 21.05 -9.77 10.35
N LEU A 159 20.31 -10.28 9.37
CA LEU A 159 19.24 -11.27 9.54
C LEU A 159 19.62 -12.71 9.14
N SER A 160 20.88 -12.97 8.79
CA SER A 160 21.36 -14.33 8.52
C SER A 160 22.05 -14.91 9.77
N PRO A 161 21.43 -15.83 10.54
CA PRO A 161 22.17 -16.56 11.55
C PRO A 161 23.10 -17.56 10.86
N VAL A 162 24.36 -17.59 11.30
CA VAL A 162 25.30 -18.69 11.05
C VAL A 162 24.76 -19.98 11.65
#